data_AF-A0A918U8I8-F1
#
_entry.id   AF-A0A918U8I8-F1
#
_cell.length_a   1.000
_cell.length_b   1.000
_cell.length_c   1.000
_cell.angle_alpha   90.00
_cell.angle_beta   90.00
_cell.angle_gamma   90.00
#
_symmetry.space_group_name_H-M   'P 1'
#
loop_
_entity.id
_entity.type
_entity.pdbx_description
1 polymer ?
#
loop_
_entity_poly.entity_id
_entity_poly.type
_entity_poly.pdbx_seq_one_letter_code
_entity_poly.pdbx_strand_id
1 'polypeptide(L)'
;MELAQIDTPRSWVRQLTLADGLYALLIVLAAVIAETRLGQYMDIYEHAILAGSAAGLVALGWFWKAWRVFFPAAGAIALLAVTAYQGDLTRGQQAFWLKYILSSQSSVMWMCTLFFLATGAYWAGVLSRSGMLCRMGSWLTWSAATMGFAGLFTRWYESYLIGPDVGHVPVSNLYEVFVLFTLITALMYLYYEARFAARQMGAFVLLVISASVGFILWYTFDRQAHEIQPLIPALQSWWMKIHVPANFVGYGAFSLAAMLGVAQLLVSHGVLKDRLPPADVLDEVMYKAIAVGFLFFTIATILGAMWAADAWGGYWSWDPKETWALIVWLNYATWLHMRLVKGMRGKPLAWWAVIGLAVTTFAFLGVNMFLSGLHSYGGL
;
A
#
# COMPACT_ATOMS: atom_id res chain seq x y z
N MET A 1 -27.26 26.59 9.83
CA MET A 1 -25.89 26.03 9.88
C MET A 1 -25.92 24.90 10.90
N GLU A 2 -26.43 23.75 10.48
CA GLU A 2 -26.57 22.58 11.34
C GLU A 2 -25.33 21.73 11.06
N LEU A 3 -24.37 21.78 11.98
CA LEU A 3 -23.24 20.87 11.97
C LEU A 3 -23.84 19.46 12.05
N ALA A 4 -23.70 18.69 10.97
CA ALA A 4 -24.05 17.28 10.97
C ALA A 4 -23.46 16.66 12.22
N GLN A 5 -24.31 16.21 13.14
CA GLN A 5 -23.91 15.48 14.33
C GLN A 5 -23.00 14.36 13.87
N ILE A 6 -21.71 14.49 14.14
CA ILE A 6 -20.78 13.37 14.03
C ILE A 6 -21.20 12.46 15.17
N ASP A 7 -22.05 11.48 14.84
CA ASP A 7 -22.41 10.38 15.73
C ASP A 7 -21.14 9.95 16.48
N THR A 8 -21.16 10.05 17.81
CA THR A 8 -20.10 9.54 18.66
C THR A 8 -19.77 8.13 18.17
N PRO A 9 -18.51 7.80 17.81
CA PRO A 9 -18.21 6.51 17.22
C PRO A 9 -18.54 5.43 18.24
N ARG A 10 -19.67 4.73 18.03
CA ARG A 10 -20.00 3.53 18.79
C ARG A 10 -18.80 2.58 18.63
N SER A 11 -18.29 2.08 19.75
CA SER A 11 -17.17 1.13 19.73
C SER A 11 -17.52 0.01 18.76
N TRP A 12 -16.66 -0.21 17.76
CA TRP A 12 -16.82 -1.22 16.71
C TRP A 12 -16.94 -2.63 17.30
N VAL A 13 -16.40 -2.85 18.50
CA VAL A 13 -16.54 -4.07 19.30
C VAL A 13 -17.99 -4.33 19.72
N ARG A 14 -18.81 -3.28 19.91
CA ARG A 14 -20.24 -3.42 20.26
C ARG A 14 -21.12 -3.69 19.03
N GLN A 15 -20.55 -3.74 17.83
CA GLN A 15 -21.27 -3.97 16.56
C GLN A 15 -20.81 -5.27 15.86
N LEU A 16 -20.25 -6.20 16.62
CA LEU A 16 -19.82 -7.48 16.07
C LEU A 16 -21.04 -8.32 15.65
N THR A 17 -20.96 -8.85 14.44
CA THR A 17 -21.97 -9.70 13.80
C THR A 17 -21.51 -11.15 13.73
N LEU A 18 -22.40 -12.08 13.39
CA LEU A 18 -22.00 -13.47 13.11
C LEU A 18 -20.90 -13.57 12.04
N ALA A 19 -20.95 -12.71 11.02
CA ALA A 19 -19.92 -12.64 9.99
C ALA A 19 -18.54 -12.23 10.55
N ASP A 20 -18.50 -11.38 11.59
CA ASP A 20 -17.26 -11.02 12.28
C ASP A 20 -16.68 -12.19 13.09
N GLY A 21 -17.56 -13.00 13.68
CA GLY A 21 -17.18 -14.25 14.38
C GLY A 21 -16.66 -15.31 13.41
N LEU A 22 -17.33 -15.52 12.28
CA LEU A 22 -16.89 -16.46 11.24
C LEU A 22 -15.55 -16.06 10.62
N TYR A 23 -15.35 -14.77 10.34
CA TYR A 23 -14.07 -14.27 9.86
C TYR A 23 -12.96 -14.48 10.90
N ALA A 24 -13.22 -14.18 12.18
CA ALA A 24 -12.25 -14.40 13.24
C ALA A 24 -11.89 -15.88 13.39
N LEU A 25 -12.89 -16.76 13.35
CA LEU A 25 -12.69 -18.20 13.38
C LEU A 25 -11.84 -18.68 12.19
N LEU A 26 -12.09 -18.17 10.98
CA LEU A 26 -11.30 -18.50 9.79
C LEU A 26 -9.82 -18.14 9.98
N ILE A 27 -9.52 -16.91 10.43
CA ILE A 27 -8.14 -16.45 10.64
C ILE A 27 -7.45 -17.24 11.76
N VAL A 28 -8.14 -17.47 12.88
CA VAL A 28 -7.60 -18.25 14.00
C VAL A 28 -7.35 -19.70 13.58
N LEU A 29 -8.28 -20.33 12.85
CA LEU A 29 -8.11 -21.69 12.35
C LEU A 29 -6.91 -21.77 11.41
N ALA A 30 -6.75 -20.81 10.50
CA ALA A 30 -5.58 -20.75 9.61
C ALA A 30 -4.27 -20.61 10.41
N ALA A 31 -4.24 -19.77 11.44
CA ALA A 31 -3.07 -19.62 12.31
C ALA A 31 -2.76 -20.90 13.11
N VAL A 32 -3.78 -21.56 13.67
CA VAL A 32 -3.61 -22.85 14.37
C VAL A 32 -3.12 -23.94 13.41
N ILE A 33 -3.61 -23.98 12.18
CA ILE A 33 -3.11 -24.93 11.17
C ILE A 33 -1.65 -24.63 10.82
N ALA A 34 -1.27 -23.36 10.68
CA ALA A 34 0.12 -22.98 10.45
C ALA A 34 1.02 -23.38 11.63
N GLU A 35 0.61 -23.06 12.86
CA GLU A 35 1.32 -23.41 14.09
C GLU A 35 1.50 -24.93 14.25
N THR A 36 0.43 -25.71 14.04
CA THR A 36 0.49 -27.19 14.17
C THR A 36 1.35 -27.86 13.10
N ARG A 37 1.46 -27.28 11.90
CA ARG A 37 2.25 -27.84 10.80
C ARG A 37 3.68 -27.37 10.76
N LEU A 38 3.91 -26.09 11.09
CA LEU A 38 5.18 -25.40 10.88
C LEU A 38 5.82 -24.93 12.18
N GLY A 39 5.12 -24.96 13.32
CA GLY A 39 5.61 -24.42 14.59
C GLY A 39 6.91 -25.06 15.08
N GLN A 40 7.17 -26.32 14.76
CA GLN A 40 8.47 -26.94 15.10
C GLN A 40 9.68 -26.33 14.38
N TYR A 41 9.45 -25.60 13.28
CA TYR A 41 10.47 -24.89 12.51
C TYR A 41 10.55 -23.41 12.88
N MET A 42 9.66 -22.93 13.76
CA MET A 42 9.56 -21.53 14.13
C MET A 42 10.39 -21.24 15.39
N ASP A 43 11.02 -20.07 15.42
CA ASP A 43 11.56 -19.51 16.65
C ASP A 43 10.49 -18.77 17.48
N ILE A 44 10.86 -18.30 18.68
CA ILE A 44 9.95 -17.60 19.57
C ILE A 44 9.35 -16.31 18.95
N TYR A 45 10.12 -15.63 18.09
CA TYR A 45 9.67 -14.42 17.43
C TYR A 45 8.65 -14.76 16.34
N GLU A 46 8.87 -15.83 15.58
CA GLU A 46 7.96 -16.29 14.54
C GLU A 46 6.61 -16.74 15.11
N HIS A 47 6.61 -17.44 16.25
CA HIS A 47 5.37 -17.75 16.99
C HIS A 47 4.63 -16.47 17.42
N ALA A 48 5.35 -15.49 17.98
CA ALA A 48 4.78 -14.22 18.39
C ALA A 48 4.23 -13.42 17.19
N ILE A 49 4.92 -13.46 16.04
CA ILE A 49 4.49 -12.82 14.80
C ILE A 49 3.24 -13.50 14.24
N LEU A 50 3.16 -14.83 14.25
CA LEU A 50 1.97 -15.56 13.79
C LEU A 50 0.75 -15.20 14.64
N ALA A 51 0.89 -15.27 15.97
CA ALA A 51 -0.18 -14.91 16.91
C ALA A 51 -0.58 -13.44 16.78
N GLY A 52 0.40 -12.52 16.72
CA GLY A 52 0.18 -11.09 16.55
C GLY A 52 -0.46 -10.74 15.21
N SER A 53 -0.06 -11.39 14.12
CA SER A 53 -0.64 -11.22 12.78
C SER A 53 -2.08 -11.73 12.74
N ALA A 54 -2.36 -12.88 13.36
CA ALA A 54 -3.73 -13.38 13.49
C ALA A 54 -4.61 -12.39 14.25
N ALA A 55 -4.16 -11.93 15.42
CA ALA A 55 -4.89 -10.94 16.22
C ALA A 55 -5.09 -9.62 15.45
N GLY A 56 -4.06 -9.13 14.76
CA GLY A 56 -4.10 -7.92 13.94
C GLY A 56 -5.05 -8.02 12.76
N LEU A 57 -5.06 -9.16 12.05
CA LEU A 57 -5.97 -9.42 10.93
C LEU A 57 -7.42 -9.51 11.41
N VAL A 58 -7.68 -10.17 12.54
CA VAL A 58 -9.01 -10.20 13.18
C VAL A 58 -9.47 -8.78 13.53
N ALA A 59 -8.63 -8.00 14.22
CA ALA A 59 -8.93 -6.62 14.57
C ALA A 59 -9.20 -5.75 13.33
N LEU A 60 -8.41 -5.94 12.26
CA LEU A 60 -8.58 -5.22 11.00
C LEU A 60 -9.89 -5.59 10.29
N GLY A 61 -10.28 -6.86 10.28
CA GLY A 61 -11.58 -7.30 9.73
C GLY A 61 -12.77 -6.79 10.53
N TRP A 62 -12.62 -6.66 11.84
CA TRP A 62 -13.63 -6.06 12.71
C TRP A 62 -13.75 -4.54 12.50
N PHE A 63 -12.62 -3.85 12.33
CA PHE A 63 -12.54 -2.41 12.07
C PHE A 63 -13.02 -2.04 10.65
N TRP A 64 -12.57 -2.78 9.63
CA TRP A 64 -12.87 -2.52 8.22
C TRP A 64 -13.55 -3.74 7.58
N LYS A 65 -14.89 -3.70 7.54
CA LYS A 65 -15.72 -4.85 7.15
C LYS A 65 -15.42 -5.43 5.75
N ALA A 66 -14.92 -4.63 4.81
CA ALA A 66 -14.55 -5.09 3.47
C ALA A 66 -13.32 -6.02 3.48
N TRP A 67 -12.43 -5.83 4.46
CA TRP A 67 -11.23 -6.66 4.66
C TRP A 67 -11.56 -8.14 4.85
N ARG A 68 -12.72 -8.42 5.45
CA ARG A 68 -13.20 -9.79 5.73
C ARG A 68 -13.40 -10.65 4.48
N VAL A 69 -13.63 -10.01 3.33
CA VAL A 69 -13.76 -10.70 2.04
C VAL A 69 -12.48 -10.57 1.25
N PHE A 70 -11.90 -9.37 1.19
CA PHE A 70 -10.69 -9.08 0.43
C PHE A 70 -9.52 -9.98 0.81
N PHE A 71 -9.16 -10.04 2.09
CA PHE A 71 -7.95 -10.74 2.53
C PHE A 71 -8.06 -12.26 2.33
N PRO A 72 -9.15 -12.94 2.71
CA PRO A 72 -9.32 -14.36 2.39
C PRO A 72 -9.38 -14.66 0.90
N ALA A 73 -9.96 -13.77 0.08
CA ALA A 73 -9.98 -13.96 -1.38
C ALA A 73 -8.57 -13.91 -1.99
N ALA A 74 -7.76 -12.91 -1.61
CA ALA A 74 -6.36 -12.83 -2.05
C ALA A 74 -5.54 -14.04 -1.57
N GLY A 75 -5.72 -14.44 -0.30
CA GLY A 75 -5.08 -15.64 0.26
C GLY A 75 -5.49 -16.93 -0.45
N ALA A 76 -6.77 -17.10 -0.79
CA ALA A 76 -7.26 -18.26 -1.52
C ALA A 76 -6.65 -18.35 -2.93
N ILE A 77 -6.57 -17.23 -3.66
CA ILE A 77 -5.92 -17.18 -4.98
C ILE A 77 -4.43 -17.54 -4.87
N ALA A 78 -3.74 -17.00 -3.86
CA ALA A 78 -2.33 -17.33 -3.62
C ALA A 78 -2.14 -18.81 -3.27
N LEU A 79 -2.97 -19.38 -2.40
CA LEU A 79 -2.92 -20.82 -2.06
C LEU A 79 -3.22 -21.71 -3.28
N LEU A 80 -4.16 -21.33 -4.14
CA LEU A 80 -4.40 -22.01 -5.42
C LEU A 80 -3.16 -21.96 -6.31
N ALA A 81 -2.46 -20.83 -6.37
CA ALA A 81 -1.19 -20.72 -7.10
C ALA A 81 -0.11 -21.64 -6.50
N VAL A 82 0.11 -21.56 -5.18
CA VAL A 82 1.09 -22.38 -4.44
C VAL A 82 0.85 -23.87 -4.67
N THR A 83 -0.40 -24.33 -4.60
CA THR A 83 -0.75 -25.73 -4.87
C THR A 83 -0.54 -26.12 -6.33
N ALA A 84 -0.81 -25.23 -7.29
CA ALA A 84 -0.62 -25.50 -8.71
C ALA A 84 0.86 -25.62 -9.11
N TYR A 85 1.77 -24.99 -8.36
CA TYR A 85 3.21 -25.09 -8.56
C TYR A 85 3.79 -26.46 -8.21
N GLN A 86 3.16 -27.26 -7.33
CA GLN A 86 3.62 -28.63 -7.00
C GLN A 86 5.12 -28.76 -6.66
N GLY A 87 5.75 -27.71 -6.14
CA GLY A 87 7.18 -27.68 -5.84
C GLY A 87 8.11 -27.47 -7.04
N ASP A 88 7.59 -27.20 -8.24
CA ASP A 88 8.36 -27.01 -9.47
C ASP A 88 8.08 -25.63 -10.08
N LEU A 89 9.10 -24.75 -10.02
CA LEU A 89 9.03 -23.39 -10.54
C LEU A 89 8.78 -23.33 -12.06
N THR A 90 9.23 -24.34 -12.82
CA THR A 90 9.10 -24.34 -14.29
C THR A 90 7.64 -24.41 -14.74
N ARG A 91 6.76 -24.92 -13.87
CA ARG A 91 5.30 -24.95 -14.09
C ARG A 91 4.70 -23.56 -14.23
N GLY A 92 5.33 -22.53 -13.68
CA GLY A 92 4.95 -21.13 -13.87
C GLY A 92 4.82 -20.74 -15.35
N GLN A 93 5.64 -21.34 -16.22
CA GLN A 93 5.67 -21.07 -17.67
C GLN A 93 4.90 -22.10 -18.51
N GLN A 94 4.47 -23.21 -17.91
CA GLN A 94 3.86 -24.35 -18.60
C GLN A 94 2.38 -24.54 -18.27
N ALA A 95 2.03 -24.48 -16.98
CA ALA A 95 0.67 -24.72 -16.53
C ALA A 95 -0.21 -23.51 -16.86
N PHE A 96 -1.31 -23.75 -17.59
CA PHE A 96 -2.20 -22.70 -18.08
C PHE A 96 -2.59 -21.66 -17.02
N TRP A 97 -3.10 -22.11 -15.87
CA TRP A 97 -3.57 -21.20 -14.82
C TRP A 97 -2.44 -20.39 -14.19
N LEU A 98 -1.26 -20.99 -13.96
CA LEU A 98 -0.09 -20.27 -13.46
C LEU A 98 0.39 -19.23 -14.47
N LYS A 99 0.57 -19.67 -15.72
CA LYS A 99 1.11 -18.83 -16.79
C LYS A 99 0.26 -17.61 -17.06
N TYR A 100 -1.07 -17.73 -17.02
CA TYR A 100 -1.95 -16.64 -17.45
C TYR A 100 -2.63 -15.87 -16.33
N ILE A 101 -2.68 -16.40 -15.10
CA ILE A 101 -3.47 -15.79 -14.02
C ILE A 101 -2.74 -15.83 -12.68
N LEU A 102 -2.25 -16.98 -12.24
CA LEU A 102 -1.94 -17.25 -10.83
C LEU A 102 -0.48 -17.05 -10.43
N SER A 103 0.48 -17.17 -11.35
CA SER A 103 1.88 -16.83 -11.05
C SER A 103 2.01 -15.38 -10.60
N SER A 104 3.07 -15.05 -9.86
CA SER A 104 3.25 -13.70 -9.35
C SER A 104 3.27 -12.66 -10.47
N GLN A 105 4.05 -12.92 -11.53
CA GLN A 105 4.17 -12.05 -12.69
C GLN A 105 2.81 -11.83 -13.34
N SER A 106 2.07 -12.89 -13.64
CA SER A 106 0.77 -12.78 -14.32
C SER A 106 -0.29 -12.13 -13.45
N SER A 107 -0.28 -12.40 -12.15
CA SER A 107 -1.17 -11.73 -11.19
C SER A 107 -0.91 -10.23 -11.13
N VAL A 108 0.37 -9.82 -11.11
CA VAL A 108 0.77 -8.41 -11.15
C VAL A 108 0.41 -7.76 -12.50
N MET A 109 0.54 -8.46 -13.62
CA MET A 109 0.08 -7.94 -14.93
C MET A 109 -1.43 -7.69 -14.94
N TRP A 110 -2.24 -8.60 -14.38
CA TRP A 110 -3.68 -8.38 -14.22
C TRP A 110 -3.98 -7.18 -13.31
N MET A 111 -3.25 -7.03 -12.20
CA MET A 111 -3.35 -5.84 -11.35
C MET A 111 -3.10 -4.56 -12.16
N CYS A 112 -2.02 -4.52 -12.95
CA CYS A 112 -1.68 -3.38 -13.80
C CYS A 112 -2.81 -3.03 -14.79
N THR A 113 -3.31 -4.02 -15.52
CA THR A 113 -4.43 -3.84 -16.47
C THR A 113 -5.68 -3.33 -15.76
N LEU A 114 -6.07 -3.96 -14.64
CA LEU A 114 -7.27 -3.61 -13.89
C LEU A 114 -7.19 -2.20 -13.30
N PHE A 115 -6.03 -1.76 -12.84
CA PHE A 115 -5.86 -0.37 -12.38
C PHE A 115 -6.03 0.63 -13.52
N PHE A 116 -5.47 0.40 -14.71
CA PHE A 116 -5.71 1.30 -15.85
C PHE A 116 -7.18 1.36 -16.25
N LEU A 117 -7.86 0.21 -16.28
CA LEU A 117 -9.31 0.15 -16.53
C LEU A 117 -10.10 0.89 -15.44
N ALA A 118 -9.69 0.76 -14.17
CA ALA A 118 -10.30 1.50 -13.06
C ALA A 118 -10.13 3.01 -13.23
N THR A 119 -8.94 3.48 -13.61
CA THR A 119 -8.66 4.90 -13.90
C THR A 119 -9.61 5.42 -14.96
N GLY A 120 -9.74 4.70 -16.09
CA GLY A 120 -10.68 5.05 -17.15
C GLY A 120 -12.13 5.08 -16.68
N ALA A 121 -12.57 4.08 -15.92
CA ALA A 121 -13.93 4.00 -15.38
C ALA A 121 -14.25 5.15 -14.41
N TYR A 122 -13.34 5.51 -13.52
CA TYR A 122 -13.52 6.64 -12.61
C TYR A 122 -13.60 7.97 -13.36
N TRP A 123 -12.68 8.23 -14.30
CA TRP A 123 -12.73 9.47 -15.08
C TRP A 123 -13.99 9.55 -15.95
N ALA A 124 -14.35 8.47 -16.63
CA ALA A 124 -15.60 8.41 -17.39
C ALA A 124 -16.81 8.66 -16.47
N GLY A 125 -16.82 8.08 -15.27
CA GLY A 125 -17.87 8.29 -14.26
C GLY A 125 -17.97 9.73 -13.75
N VAL A 126 -16.84 10.37 -13.46
CA VAL A 126 -16.80 11.78 -13.03
C VAL A 126 -17.27 12.69 -14.16
N LEU A 127 -16.78 12.51 -15.39
CA LEU A 127 -17.11 13.38 -16.53
C LEU A 127 -18.58 13.25 -16.95
N SER A 128 -19.09 12.01 -17.01
CA SER A 128 -20.49 11.69 -17.36
C SER A 128 -21.48 11.81 -16.20
N ARG A 129 -21.00 12.05 -14.97
CA ARG A 129 -21.80 12.03 -13.73
C ARG A 129 -22.49 10.68 -13.48
N SER A 130 -21.90 9.58 -13.97
CA SER A 130 -22.46 8.23 -13.81
C SER A 130 -21.96 7.56 -12.54
N GLY A 131 -22.87 7.37 -11.58
CA GLY A 131 -22.60 6.59 -10.36
C GLY A 131 -22.28 5.12 -10.63
N MET A 132 -22.78 4.55 -11.73
CA MET A 132 -22.47 3.19 -12.15
C MET A 132 -21.01 3.04 -12.58
N LEU A 133 -20.49 3.99 -13.37
CA LEU A 133 -19.10 3.96 -13.82
C LEU A 133 -18.12 4.19 -12.67
N CYS A 134 -18.43 5.10 -11.73
CA CYS A 134 -17.64 5.25 -10.51
C CYS A 134 -17.64 3.96 -9.67
N ARG A 135 -18.79 3.27 -9.57
CA ARG A 135 -18.88 1.99 -8.87
C ARG A 135 -18.08 0.90 -9.57
N MET A 136 -18.11 0.86 -10.90
CA MET A 136 -17.29 -0.05 -11.72
C MET A 136 -15.79 0.21 -11.47
N GLY A 137 -15.37 1.47 -11.37
CA GLY A 137 -14.01 1.85 -10.95
C GLY A 137 -13.62 1.23 -9.61
N SER A 138 -14.53 1.25 -8.62
CA SER A 138 -14.29 0.63 -7.31
C SER A 138 -14.16 -0.89 -7.38
N TRP A 139 -15.03 -1.55 -8.15
CA TRP A 139 -14.92 -3.00 -8.37
C TRP A 139 -13.61 -3.38 -9.04
N LEU A 140 -13.21 -2.65 -10.09
CA LEU A 140 -11.94 -2.87 -10.79
C LEU A 140 -10.74 -2.64 -9.86
N THR A 141 -10.80 -1.63 -8.99
CA THR A 141 -9.74 -1.33 -8.01
C THR A 141 -9.64 -2.42 -6.95
N TRP A 142 -10.76 -2.94 -6.44
CA TRP A 142 -10.77 -4.09 -5.54
C TRP A 142 -10.20 -5.35 -6.20
N SER A 143 -10.58 -5.62 -7.45
CA SER A 143 -10.05 -6.75 -8.21
C SER A 143 -8.55 -6.61 -8.46
N ALA A 144 -8.09 -5.42 -8.86
CA ALA A 144 -6.68 -5.12 -9.03
C ALA A 144 -5.90 -5.35 -7.74
N ALA A 145 -6.39 -4.79 -6.63
CA ALA A 145 -5.76 -4.97 -5.32
C ALA A 145 -5.71 -6.44 -4.91
N THR A 146 -6.75 -7.22 -5.22
CA THR A 146 -6.81 -8.65 -4.90
C THR A 146 -5.76 -9.42 -5.70
N MET A 147 -5.66 -9.16 -7.00
CA MET A 147 -4.65 -9.78 -7.88
C MET A 147 -3.24 -9.41 -7.48
N GLY A 148 -2.96 -8.14 -7.15
CA GLY A 148 -1.61 -7.73 -6.75
C GLY A 148 -1.20 -8.29 -5.38
N PHE A 149 -2.14 -8.35 -4.42
CA PHE A 149 -1.86 -8.94 -3.10
C PHE A 149 -1.65 -10.45 -3.19
N ALA A 150 -2.46 -11.15 -3.99
CA ALA A 150 -2.25 -12.55 -4.32
C ALA A 150 -0.91 -12.76 -5.04
N GLY A 151 -0.57 -11.88 -5.99
CA GLY A 151 0.70 -11.91 -6.70
C GLY A 151 1.92 -11.78 -5.79
N LEU A 152 1.88 -10.89 -4.79
CA LEU A 152 2.93 -10.79 -3.78
C LEU A 152 3.01 -12.05 -2.92
N PHE A 153 1.89 -12.61 -2.46
CA PHE A 153 1.92 -13.87 -1.72
C PHE A 153 2.46 -15.04 -2.54
N THR A 154 2.05 -15.17 -3.79
CA THR A 154 2.62 -16.18 -4.71
C THR A 154 4.11 -15.94 -4.93
N ARG A 155 4.54 -14.68 -5.08
CA ARG A 155 5.96 -14.31 -5.26
C ARG A 155 6.82 -14.73 -4.07
N TRP A 156 6.29 -14.56 -2.86
CA TRP A 156 6.98 -15.01 -1.66
C TRP A 156 7.26 -16.51 -1.74
N TYR A 157 6.28 -17.32 -2.16
CA TYR A 157 6.49 -18.75 -2.36
C TYR A 157 7.45 -19.07 -3.52
N GLU A 158 7.30 -18.40 -4.66
CA GLU A 158 8.20 -18.57 -5.82
C GLU A 158 9.67 -18.32 -5.45
N SER A 159 9.95 -17.37 -4.56
CA SER A 159 11.32 -17.11 -4.09
C SER A 159 11.92 -18.31 -3.37
N TYR A 160 11.13 -19.07 -2.60
CA TYR A 160 11.58 -20.31 -1.94
C TYR A 160 11.71 -21.50 -2.90
N LEU A 161 10.98 -21.50 -4.02
CA LEU A 161 11.15 -22.52 -5.06
C LEU A 161 12.47 -22.38 -5.83
N ILE A 162 13.06 -21.18 -5.85
CA ILE A 162 14.38 -20.94 -6.42
C ILE A 162 15.45 -21.51 -5.48
N GLY A 163 15.39 -21.15 -4.20
CA GLY A 163 16.33 -21.63 -3.19
C GLY A 163 15.98 -21.10 -1.79
N PRO A 164 16.31 -21.82 -0.71
CA PRO A 164 16.09 -21.35 0.66
C PRO A 164 16.83 -20.04 0.99
N ASP A 165 17.98 -19.81 0.36
CA ASP A 165 18.82 -18.61 0.47
C ASP A 165 18.27 -17.42 -0.34
N VAL A 166 17.42 -17.70 -1.33
CA VAL A 166 16.70 -16.70 -2.14
C VAL A 166 15.34 -16.35 -1.53
N GLY A 167 14.77 -17.22 -0.71
CA GLY A 167 13.44 -17.03 -0.12
C GLY A 167 13.29 -15.76 0.72
N HIS A 168 12.41 -14.84 0.32
CA HIS A 168 12.17 -13.60 1.06
C HIS A 168 10.77 -12.99 0.82
N VAL A 169 10.35 -12.13 1.76
CA VAL A 169 9.12 -11.33 1.61
C VAL A 169 9.31 -10.32 0.46
N PRO A 170 8.36 -10.17 -0.48
CA PRO A 170 8.53 -9.40 -1.70
C PRO A 170 8.44 -7.89 -1.46
N VAL A 171 9.46 -7.33 -0.83
CA VAL A 171 9.67 -5.89 -0.55
C VAL A 171 11.13 -5.48 -0.74
N SER A 172 11.88 -6.21 -1.57
CA SER A 172 13.34 -6.12 -1.65
C SER A 172 13.86 -5.18 -2.73
N ASN A 173 13.11 -5.01 -3.82
CA ASN A 173 13.52 -4.23 -4.99
C ASN A 173 12.46 -3.23 -5.45
N LEU A 174 12.82 -2.34 -6.38
CA LEU A 174 11.93 -1.29 -6.89
C LEU A 174 10.64 -1.84 -7.52
N TYR A 175 10.69 -2.99 -8.20
CA TYR A 175 9.49 -3.59 -8.78
C TYR A 175 8.48 -3.96 -7.67
N GLU A 176 8.94 -4.70 -6.66
CA GLU A 176 8.11 -5.18 -5.56
C GLU A 176 7.53 -4.05 -4.72
N VAL A 177 8.36 -3.05 -4.39
CA VAL A 177 7.90 -1.94 -3.55
C VAL A 177 6.96 -0.99 -4.30
N PHE A 178 7.05 -0.88 -5.63
CA PHE A 178 6.04 -0.17 -6.42
C PHE A 178 4.72 -0.94 -6.50
N VAL A 179 4.75 -2.28 -6.60
CA VAL A 179 3.54 -3.09 -6.46
C VAL A 179 2.90 -2.82 -5.09
N LEU A 180 3.68 -2.89 -4.01
CA LEU A 180 3.22 -2.59 -2.65
C LEU A 180 2.65 -1.17 -2.53
N PHE A 181 3.32 -0.16 -3.10
CA PHE A 181 2.86 1.22 -3.13
C PHE A 181 1.46 1.35 -3.75
N THR A 182 1.24 0.73 -4.92
CA THR A 182 -0.07 0.78 -5.58
C THR A 182 -1.15 0.11 -4.76
N LEU A 183 -0.85 -1.04 -4.14
CA LEU A 183 -1.78 -1.79 -3.29
C LEU A 183 -2.19 -0.99 -2.05
N ILE A 184 -1.21 -0.46 -1.31
CA ILE A 184 -1.47 0.31 -0.10
C ILE A 184 -2.26 1.58 -0.44
N THR A 185 -1.85 2.31 -1.47
CA THR A 185 -2.56 3.54 -1.91
C THR A 185 -4.00 3.23 -2.32
N ALA A 186 -4.22 2.14 -3.07
CA ALA A 186 -5.55 1.70 -3.48
C ALA A 186 -6.42 1.30 -2.30
N LEU A 187 -5.88 0.54 -1.33
CA LEU A 187 -6.63 0.11 -0.15
C LEU A 187 -6.99 1.29 0.77
N MET A 188 -6.06 2.23 0.97
CA MET A 188 -6.33 3.47 1.70
C MET A 188 -7.43 4.28 1.00
N TYR A 189 -7.35 4.39 -0.32
CA TYR A 189 -8.37 5.05 -1.13
C TYR A 189 -9.74 4.38 -0.97
N LEU A 190 -9.83 3.06 -1.13
CA LEU A 190 -11.09 2.32 -1.01
C LEU A 190 -11.70 2.42 0.39
N TYR A 191 -10.85 2.47 1.43
CA TYR A 191 -11.29 2.76 2.80
C TYR A 191 -11.94 4.15 2.91
N TYR A 192 -11.28 5.19 2.42
CA TYR A 192 -11.81 6.55 2.47
C TYR A 192 -13.00 6.77 1.54
N GLU A 193 -13.01 6.14 0.37
CA GLU A 193 -14.16 6.11 -0.54
C GLU A 193 -15.41 5.63 0.21
N ALA A 194 -15.32 4.49 0.90
CA ALA A 194 -16.44 3.92 1.64
C ALA A 194 -16.85 4.80 2.82
N ARG A 195 -15.87 5.33 3.59
CA ARG A 195 -16.13 6.12 4.80
C ARG A 195 -16.77 7.47 4.53
N PHE A 196 -16.49 8.08 3.38
CA PHE A 196 -16.97 9.41 2.97
C PHE A 196 -17.96 9.36 1.81
N ALA A 197 -18.33 8.17 1.32
CA ALA A 197 -19.20 7.95 0.17
C ALA A 197 -18.78 8.73 -1.11
N ALA A 198 -17.47 8.90 -1.30
CA ALA A 198 -16.89 9.84 -2.25
C ALA A 198 -16.09 9.14 -3.36
N ARG A 199 -16.76 8.33 -4.18
CA ARG A 199 -16.14 7.53 -5.27
C ARG A 199 -15.41 8.36 -6.32
N GLN A 200 -15.81 9.62 -6.48
CA GLN A 200 -15.24 10.54 -7.45
C GLN A 200 -13.78 10.87 -7.15
N MET A 201 -13.34 10.70 -5.89
CA MET A 201 -11.95 10.83 -5.49
C MET A 201 -11.04 9.84 -6.25
N GLY A 202 -11.58 8.68 -6.65
CA GLY A 202 -10.84 7.65 -7.38
C GLY A 202 -10.26 8.15 -8.70
N ALA A 203 -10.93 9.08 -9.38
CA ALA A 203 -10.41 9.65 -10.62
C ALA A 203 -9.03 10.28 -10.43
N PHE A 204 -8.77 10.89 -9.28
CA PHE A 204 -7.47 11.52 -8.99
C PHE A 204 -6.48 10.54 -8.38
N VAL A 205 -6.91 9.75 -7.39
CA VAL A 205 -6.00 8.82 -6.70
C VAL A 205 -5.48 7.74 -7.66
N LEU A 206 -6.30 7.29 -8.62
CA LEU A 206 -5.86 6.30 -9.59
C LEU A 206 -4.85 6.87 -10.61
N LEU A 207 -4.68 8.20 -10.75
CA LEU A 207 -3.64 8.76 -11.63
C LEU A 207 -2.23 8.46 -11.10
N VAL A 208 -1.99 8.65 -9.80
CA VAL A 208 -0.68 8.33 -9.21
C VAL A 208 -0.44 6.81 -9.20
N ILE A 209 -1.49 6.01 -8.96
CA ILE A 209 -1.41 4.55 -9.10
C ILE A 209 -1.06 4.16 -10.54
N SER A 210 -1.72 4.75 -11.55
CA SER A 210 -1.44 4.49 -12.96
C SER A 210 -0.03 4.92 -13.37
N ALA A 211 0.49 6.02 -12.83
CA ALA A 211 1.87 6.43 -13.06
C ALA A 211 2.86 5.38 -12.50
N SER A 212 2.61 4.88 -11.28
CA SER A 212 3.38 3.78 -10.69
C SER A 212 3.23 2.48 -11.47
N VAL A 213 2.04 2.15 -11.98
CA VAL A 213 1.86 1.00 -12.88
C VAL A 213 2.66 1.18 -14.17
N GLY A 214 2.69 2.39 -14.75
CA GLY A 214 3.53 2.70 -15.91
C GLY A 214 5.01 2.44 -15.62
N PHE A 215 5.50 2.84 -14.44
CA PHE A 215 6.85 2.53 -13.99
C PHE A 215 7.07 1.02 -13.84
N ILE A 216 6.15 0.28 -13.20
CA ILE A 216 6.24 -1.18 -13.05
C ILE A 216 6.36 -1.86 -14.43
N LEU A 217 5.53 -1.49 -15.39
CA LEU A 217 5.56 -2.05 -16.75
C LEU A 217 6.87 -1.71 -17.47
N TRP A 218 7.28 -0.45 -17.44
CA TRP A 218 8.56 -0.03 -18.02
C TRP A 218 9.74 -0.81 -17.41
N TYR A 219 9.82 -0.87 -16.09
CA TYR A 219 10.89 -1.56 -15.36
C TYR A 219 10.88 -3.08 -15.60
N THR A 220 9.68 -3.67 -15.81
CA THR A 220 9.52 -5.08 -16.18
C THR A 220 10.07 -5.37 -17.58
N PHE A 221 9.71 -4.57 -18.57
CA PHE A 221 10.03 -4.85 -19.98
C PHE A 221 11.43 -4.37 -20.40
N ASP A 222 11.91 -3.24 -19.85
CA ASP A 222 13.20 -2.66 -20.19
C ASP A 222 14.34 -3.24 -19.34
N ARG A 223 14.08 -3.47 -18.05
CA ARG A 223 15.11 -3.88 -17.07
C ARG A 223 14.97 -5.32 -16.58
N GLN A 224 13.98 -6.07 -17.08
CA GLN A 224 13.68 -7.45 -16.65
C GLN A 224 13.53 -7.62 -15.13
N ALA A 225 13.15 -6.57 -14.42
CA ALA A 225 13.18 -6.52 -12.95
C ALA A 225 12.09 -7.34 -12.24
N HIS A 226 11.30 -8.09 -13.00
CA HIS A 226 10.33 -9.05 -12.47
C HIS A 226 10.99 -10.36 -12.02
N GLU A 227 12.23 -10.62 -12.44
CA GLU A 227 13.00 -11.76 -11.96
C GLU A 227 13.27 -11.65 -10.46
N ILE A 228 13.26 -12.79 -9.75
CA ILE A 228 13.56 -12.83 -8.32
C ILE A 228 15.07 -13.04 -8.19
N GLN A 229 15.73 -12.11 -7.52
CA GLN A 229 17.17 -12.13 -7.26
C GLN A 229 17.44 -12.35 -5.77
N PRO A 230 18.59 -12.92 -5.38
CA PRO A 230 18.99 -13.02 -3.98
C PRO A 230 19.09 -11.64 -3.31
N LEU A 231 18.78 -11.57 -2.02
CA LEU A 231 18.92 -10.31 -1.26
C LEU A 231 20.40 -9.92 -1.13
N ILE A 232 20.67 -8.62 -1.26
CA ILE A 232 21.96 -8.02 -0.91
C ILE A 232 22.18 -8.21 0.61
N PRO A 233 23.42 -8.47 1.10
CA PRO A 233 23.68 -8.77 2.51
C PRO A 233 23.10 -7.74 3.51
N ALA A 234 23.11 -6.45 3.18
CA ALA A 234 22.55 -5.40 4.04
C ALA A 234 21.02 -5.48 4.23
N LEU A 235 20.31 -6.14 3.31
CA LEU A 235 18.86 -6.33 3.33
C LEU A 235 18.44 -7.64 4.01
N GLN A 236 19.39 -8.51 4.33
CA GLN A 236 19.17 -9.76 5.09
C GLN A 236 18.94 -9.45 6.59
N SER A 237 17.89 -8.69 6.88
CA SER A 237 17.58 -8.21 8.23
C SER A 237 16.08 -8.25 8.53
N TRP A 238 15.73 -8.50 9.79
CA TRP A 238 14.37 -8.44 10.28
C TRP A 238 13.76 -7.04 10.15
N TRP A 239 14.57 -5.99 10.26
CA TRP A 239 14.08 -4.62 10.18
C TRP A 239 13.51 -4.28 8.81
N MET A 240 14.11 -4.80 7.72
CA MET A 240 13.62 -4.57 6.36
C MET A 240 12.15 -5.00 6.22
N LYS A 241 11.79 -6.16 6.80
CA LYS A 241 10.45 -6.75 6.72
C LYS A 241 9.35 -5.85 7.30
N ILE A 242 9.67 -4.96 8.24
CA ILE A 242 8.72 -4.08 8.91
C ILE A 242 8.89 -2.60 8.55
N HIS A 243 10.13 -2.15 8.37
CA HIS A 243 10.48 -0.77 8.01
C HIS A 243 9.96 -0.42 6.61
N VAL A 244 10.21 -1.28 5.63
CA VAL A 244 9.86 -1.01 4.24
C VAL A 244 8.33 -0.89 4.09
N PRO A 245 7.50 -1.85 4.54
CA PRO A 245 6.05 -1.68 4.48
C PRO A 245 5.53 -0.44 5.22
N ALA A 246 6.10 -0.10 6.39
CA ALA A 246 5.71 1.10 7.14
C ALA A 246 5.95 2.40 6.34
N ASN A 247 7.08 2.50 5.63
CA ASN A 247 7.33 3.62 4.72
C ASN A 247 6.26 3.74 3.63
N PHE A 248 5.87 2.61 3.03
CA PHE A 248 4.89 2.61 1.93
C PHE A 248 3.47 2.92 2.38
N VAL A 249 3.11 2.67 3.65
CA VAL A 249 1.90 3.25 4.27
C VAL A 249 2.00 4.78 4.31
N GLY A 250 3.15 5.32 4.71
CA GLY A 250 3.45 6.75 4.65
C GLY A 250 3.29 7.32 3.24
N TYR A 251 4.04 6.79 2.28
CA TYR A 251 4.08 7.27 0.89
C TYR A 251 2.73 7.15 0.19
N GLY A 252 1.99 6.05 0.38
CA GLY A 252 0.66 5.90 -0.19
C GLY A 252 -0.33 6.91 0.37
N ALA A 253 -0.27 7.18 1.67
CA ALA A 253 -1.10 8.18 2.32
C ALA A 253 -0.82 9.60 1.83
N PHE A 254 0.46 9.96 1.71
CA PHE A 254 0.90 11.26 1.19
C PHE A 254 0.54 11.44 -0.29
N SER A 255 0.64 10.38 -1.08
CA SER A 255 0.26 10.39 -2.50
C SER A 255 -1.24 10.57 -2.68
N LEU A 256 -2.06 9.86 -1.89
CA LEU A 256 -3.50 10.05 -1.83
C LEU A 256 -3.84 11.50 -1.46
N ALA A 257 -3.24 12.02 -0.40
CA ALA A 257 -3.45 13.39 0.07
C ALA A 257 -3.13 14.44 -1.01
N ALA A 258 -2.01 14.28 -1.72
CA ALA A 258 -1.63 15.17 -2.80
C ALA A 258 -2.62 15.12 -3.99
N MET A 259 -3.09 13.93 -4.36
CA MET A 259 -4.10 13.78 -5.42
C MET A 259 -5.42 14.45 -5.04
N LEU A 260 -5.83 14.36 -3.78
CA LEU A 260 -6.99 15.11 -3.28
C LEU A 260 -6.73 16.61 -3.19
N GLY A 261 -5.49 17.03 -2.91
CA GLY A 261 -5.05 18.42 -3.02
C GLY A 261 -5.26 18.98 -4.43
N VAL A 262 -4.87 18.24 -5.47
CA VAL A 262 -5.15 18.62 -6.87
C VAL A 262 -6.66 18.74 -7.11
N ALA A 263 -7.45 17.74 -6.70
CA ALA A 263 -8.90 17.79 -6.84
C ALA A 263 -9.52 19.02 -6.14
N GLN A 264 -9.07 19.32 -4.92
CA GLN A 264 -9.52 20.47 -4.15
C GLN A 264 -9.15 21.80 -4.82
N LEU A 265 -7.95 21.90 -5.40
CA LEU A 265 -7.53 23.07 -6.16
C LEU A 265 -8.42 23.28 -7.38
N LEU A 266 -8.76 22.23 -8.13
CA LEU A 266 -9.69 22.34 -9.26
C LEU A 266 -11.08 22.82 -8.82
N VAL A 267 -11.66 22.21 -7.78
CA VAL A 267 -12.95 22.62 -7.21
C VAL A 267 -12.92 24.10 -6.79
N SER A 268 -11.82 24.54 -6.20
CA SER A 268 -11.63 25.91 -5.72
C SER A 268 -11.44 26.97 -6.82
N HIS A 269 -11.19 26.52 -8.07
CA HIS A 269 -11.18 27.34 -9.28
C HIS A 269 -12.47 27.18 -10.11
N GLY A 270 -13.49 26.48 -9.58
CA GLY A 270 -14.76 26.23 -10.28
C GLY A 270 -14.69 25.10 -11.31
N VAL A 271 -13.55 24.42 -11.45
CA VAL A 271 -13.37 23.32 -12.38
C VAL A 271 -13.87 22.02 -11.74
N LEU A 272 -14.73 21.28 -12.44
CA LEU A 272 -15.34 20.03 -11.94
C LEU A 272 -16.11 20.15 -10.61
N LYS A 273 -16.46 21.37 -10.17
CA LYS A 273 -17.13 21.64 -8.89
C LYS A 273 -18.41 20.82 -8.69
N ASP A 274 -19.22 20.67 -9.74
CA ASP A 274 -20.48 19.90 -9.69
C ASP A 274 -20.30 18.38 -9.87
N ARG A 275 -19.04 17.92 -10.05
CA ARG A 275 -18.70 16.53 -10.35
C ARG A 275 -17.88 15.88 -9.24
N LEU A 276 -17.26 16.69 -8.38
CA LEU A 276 -16.39 16.23 -7.30
C LEU A 276 -17.08 16.37 -5.94
N PRO A 277 -16.59 15.67 -4.90
CA PRO A 277 -17.07 15.87 -3.55
C PRO A 277 -16.82 17.32 -3.11
N PRO A 278 -17.61 17.84 -2.17
CA PRO A 278 -17.41 19.19 -1.67
C PRO A 278 -16.03 19.33 -1.01
N ALA A 279 -15.49 20.54 -1.05
CA ALA A 279 -14.08 20.81 -0.74
C ALA A 279 -13.71 20.49 0.72
N ASP A 280 -14.68 20.56 1.63
CA ASP A 280 -14.56 20.16 3.03
C ASP A 280 -14.31 18.65 3.18
N VAL A 281 -14.98 17.82 2.37
CA VAL A 281 -14.74 16.36 2.34
C VAL A 281 -13.33 16.07 1.84
N LEU A 282 -12.91 16.69 0.74
CA LEU A 282 -11.55 16.52 0.20
C LEU A 282 -10.47 16.92 1.22
N ASP A 283 -10.67 18.07 1.87
CA ASP A 283 -9.78 18.62 2.89
C ASP A 283 -9.72 17.74 4.16
N GLU A 284 -10.84 17.14 4.56
CA GLU A 284 -10.91 16.23 5.71
C GLU A 284 -10.25 14.88 5.43
N VAL A 285 -10.46 14.31 4.24
CA VAL A 285 -9.78 13.06 3.82
C VAL A 285 -8.28 13.29 3.69
N MET A 286 -7.87 14.43 3.11
CA MET A 286 -6.46 14.81 2.99
C MET A 286 -5.79 14.90 4.37
N TYR A 287 -6.43 15.56 5.34
CA TYR A 287 -5.92 15.63 6.71
C TYR A 287 -5.77 14.23 7.35
N LYS A 288 -6.79 13.38 7.26
CA LYS A 288 -6.74 12.03 7.84
C LYS A 288 -5.68 11.16 7.17
N ALA A 289 -5.53 11.26 5.86
CA ALA A 289 -4.49 10.56 5.13
C ALA A 289 -3.10 11.03 5.58
N ILE A 290 -2.82 12.34 5.64
CA ILE A 290 -1.52 12.84 6.11
C ILE A 290 -1.26 12.44 7.56
N ALA A 291 -2.26 12.45 8.44
CA ALA A 291 -2.10 12.03 9.83
C ALA A 291 -1.69 10.55 9.94
N VAL A 292 -2.36 9.66 9.20
CA VAL A 292 -1.98 8.23 9.12
C VAL A 292 -0.59 8.09 8.51
N GLY A 293 -0.31 8.79 7.41
CA GLY A 293 0.96 8.75 6.73
C GLY A 293 2.12 9.18 7.63
N PHE A 294 1.94 10.28 8.35
CA PHE A 294 2.94 10.80 9.29
C PHE A 294 3.21 9.84 10.45
N LEU A 295 2.17 9.20 11.01
CA LEU A 295 2.32 8.19 12.07
C LEU A 295 3.18 7.02 11.58
N PHE A 296 2.82 6.41 10.46
CA PHE A 296 3.56 5.27 9.92
C PHE A 296 4.95 5.64 9.42
N PHE A 297 5.11 6.83 8.84
CA PHE A 297 6.41 7.33 8.44
C PHE A 297 7.32 7.58 9.64
N THR A 298 6.79 8.09 10.75
CA THR A 298 7.54 8.24 12.02
C THR A 298 8.01 6.88 12.55
N ILE A 299 7.12 5.89 12.57
CA ILE A 299 7.48 4.50 12.94
C ILE A 299 8.57 4.00 12.00
N ALA A 300 8.41 4.19 10.69
CA ALA A 300 9.40 3.78 9.71
C ALA A 300 10.76 4.46 9.95
N THR A 301 10.82 5.77 10.21
CA THR A 301 12.08 6.47 10.51
C THR A 301 12.79 5.87 11.73
N ILE A 302 12.06 5.54 12.79
CA ILE A 302 12.62 4.90 13.99
C ILE A 302 13.13 3.48 13.66
N LEU A 303 12.34 2.68 12.95
CA LEU A 303 12.74 1.34 12.50
C LEU A 303 13.97 1.39 11.58
N GLY A 304 14.08 2.43 10.75
CA GLY A 304 15.21 2.64 9.85
C GLY A 304 16.49 2.97 10.60
N ALA A 305 16.40 3.80 11.65
CA ALA A 305 17.53 4.09 12.52
C ALA A 305 18.04 2.84 13.25
N MET A 306 17.13 1.95 13.70
CA MET A 306 17.52 0.66 14.30
C MET A 306 18.21 -0.26 13.29
N TRP A 307 17.70 -0.32 12.05
CA TRP A 307 18.37 -1.06 10.97
C TRP A 307 19.77 -0.50 10.65
N ALA A 308 19.92 0.83 10.59
CA ALA A 308 21.19 1.47 10.30
C ALA A 308 22.25 1.14 11.38
N ALA A 309 21.83 1.07 12.65
CA ALA A 309 22.70 0.66 13.74
C ALA A 309 23.25 -0.76 13.56
N ASP A 310 22.39 -1.71 13.14
CA ASP A 310 22.81 -3.08 12.89
C ASP A 310 23.65 -3.22 11.62
N ALA A 311 23.33 -2.45 10.57
CA ALA A 311 24.01 -2.55 9.28
C ALA A 311 25.38 -1.86 9.28
N TRP A 312 25.50 -0.68 9.89
CA TRP A 312 26.67 0.20 9.76
C TRP A 312 27.28 0.64 11.10
N GLY A 313 26.75 0.16 12.23
CA GLY A 313 27.28 0.43 13.57
C GLY A 313 26.84 1.75 14.19
N GLY A 314 25.91 2.50 13.56
CA GLY A 314 25.37 3.75 14.10
C GLY A 314 23.93 4.04 13.66
N TYR A 315 23.15 4.68 14.52
CA TYR A 315 21.71 4.93 14.28
C TYR A 315 21.42 5.98 13.19
N TRP A 316 22.38 6.86 12.91
CA TRP A 316 22.25 7.94 11.95
C TRP A 316 23.65 8.40 11.51
N SER A 317 23.82 8.56 10.22
CA SER A 317 25.06 8.90 9.54
C SER A 317 24.99 10.19 8.71
N TRP A 318 23.83 10.87 8.69
CA TRP A 318 23.56 12.04 7.84
C TRP A 318 23.74 11.74 6.35
N ASP A 319 23.53 10.48 5.95
CA ASP A 319 23.57 10.14 4.55
C ASP A 319 22.41 10.83 3.80
N PRO A 320 22.48 10.96 2.46
CA PRO A 320 21.43 11.60 1.70
C PRO A 320 20.04 11.00 1.96
N LYS A 321 19.91 9.67 2.12
CA LYS A 321 18.58 9.06 2.34
C LYS A 321 18.01 9.40 3.71
N GLU A 322 18.79 9.26 4.76
CA GLU A 322 18.42 9.67 6.12
C GLU A 322 18.04 11.16 6.14
N THR A 323 18.87 12.02 5.56
CA THR A 323 18.62 13.47 5.52
C THR A 323 17.30 13.80 4.81
N TRP A 324 17.04 13.17 3.67
CA TRP A 324 15.79 13.39 2.93
C TRP A 324 14.57 12.77 3.62
N ALA A 325 14.74 11.66 4.35
CA ALA A 325 13.69 11.13 5.22
C ALA A 325 13.31 12.15 6.31
N LEU A 326 14.30 12.81 6.95
CA LEU A 326 14.05 13.87 7.92
C LEU A 326 13.35 15.09 7.28
N ILE A 327 13.72 15.48 6.06
CA ILE A 327 13.04 16.58 5.33
C ILE A 327 11.57 16.23 5.09
N VAL A 328 11.27 15.01 4.63
CA VAL A 328 9.89 14.54 4.45
C VAL A 328 9.12 14.57 5.78
N TRP A 329 9.75 14.08 6.85
CA TRP A 329 9.15 14.08 8.18
C TRP A 329 8.82 15.50 8.65
N LEU A 330 9.77 16.44 8.57
CA LEU A 330 9.57 17.85 8.94
C LEU A 330 8.51 18.54 8.08
N ASN A 331 8.46 18.23 6.77
CA ASN A 331 7.46 18.78 5.87
C ASN A 331 6.03 18.42 6.32
N TYR A 332 5.75 17.14 6.58
CA TYR A 332 4.41 16.71 7.00
C TYR A 332 4.11 17.01 8.48
N ALA A 333 5.12 17.01 9.36
CA ALA A 333 4.99 17.52 10.73
C ALA A 333 4.53 18.98 10.71
N THR A 334 5.17 19.81 9.88
CA THR A 334 4.80 21.22 9.73
C THR A 334 3.42 21.36 9.11
N TRP A 335 3.08 20.58 8.09
CA TRP A 335 1.75 20.57 7.50
C TRP A 335 0.66 20.29 8.56
N LEU A 336 0.86 19.25 9.40
CA LEU A 336 -0.06 18.90 10.48
C LEU A 336 -0.10 19.97 11.59
N HIS A 337 1.04 20.53 11.95
CA HIS A 337 1.12 21.63 12.93
C HIS A 337 0.33 22.85 12.45
N MET A 338 0.50 23.23 11.20
CA MET A 338 -0.22 24.33 10.58
C MET A 338 -1.73 24.08 10.51
N ARG A 339 -2.12 22.83 10.25
CA ARG A 339 -3.53 22.41 10.25
C ARG A 339 -4.15 22.47 11.64
N LEU A 340 -3.49 21.93 12.65
CA LEU A 340 -4.05 21.75 14.00
C LEU A 340 -3.94 23.00 14.86
N VAL A 341 -2.82 23.72 14.77
CA VAL A 341 -2.53 24.88 15.65
C VAL A 341 -3.05 26.18 15.03
N LYS A 342 -2.79 26.41 13.74
CA LYS A 342 -3.22 27.64 13.05
C LYS A 342 -4.58 27.50 12.36
N GLY A 343 -5.17 26.30 12.36
CA GLY A 343 -6.46 26.06 11.72
C GLY A 343 -6.44 26.25 10.20
N MET A 344 -5.28 26.17 9.53
CA MET A 344 -5.20 26.35 8.08
C MET A 344 -6.02 25.26 7.36
N ARG A 345 -6.77 25.65 6.31
CA ARG A 345 -7.56 24.76 5.46
C ARG A 345 -7.57 25.29 4.02
N GLY A 346 -8.08 24.51 3.07
CA GLY A 346 -8.33 25.03 1.73
C GLY A 346 -7.09 25.06 0.82
N LYS A 347 -7.06 26.02 -0.12
CA LYS A 347 -6.03 26.15 -1.17
C LYS A 347 -4.58 26.08 -0.65
N PRO A 348 -4.19 26.74 0.47
CA PRO A 348 -2.79 26.71 0.92
C PRO A 348 -2.32 25.30 1.28
N LEU A 349 -3.12 24.56 2.04
CA LEU A 349 -2.77 23.19 2.44
C LEU A 349 -2.87 22.19 1.29
N ALA A 350 -3.79 22.43 0.34
CA ALA A 350 -3.88 21.64 -0.89
C ALA A 350 -2.62 21.77 -1.76
N TRP A 351 -2.14 22.99 -1.99
CA TRP A 351 -0.85 23.23 -2.66
C TRP A 351 0.31 22.61 -1.91
N TRP A 352 0.35 22.75 -0.58
CA TRP A 352 1.40 22.16 0.23
C TRP A 352 1.40 20.63 0.15
N ALA A 353 0.24 19.97 0.14
CA ALA A 353 0.18 18.51 -0.05
C ALA A 353 0.77 18.09 -1.41
N VAL A 354 0.48 18.83 -2.49
CA VAL A 354 1.06 18.58 -3.83
C VAL A 354 2.57 18.76 -3.84
N ILE A 355 3.08 19.85 -3.26
CA ILE A 355 4.53 20.10 -3.13
C ILE A 355 5.18 19.02 -2.25
N GLY A 356 4.51 18.62 -1.18
CA GLY A 356 4.96 17.57 -0.27
C GLY A 356 5.15 16.23 -0.97
N LEU A 357 4.29 15.89 -1.94
CA LEU A 357 4.49 14.71 -2.77
C LEU A 357 5.78 14.82 -3.60
N ALA A 358 6.08 15.98 -4.19
CA ALA A 358 7.33 16.17 -4.93
C ALA A 358 8.57 15.97 -4.03
N VAL A 359 8.52 16.50 -2.79
CA VAL A 359 9.57 16.27 -1.77
C VAL A 359 9.71 14.78 -1.44
N THR A 360 8.58 14.09 -1.27
CA THR A 360 8.53 12.65 -0.96
C THR A 360 9.09 11.80 -2.11
N THR A 361 8.69 12.11 -3.34
CA THR A 361 9.17 11.43 -4.55
C THR A 361 10.67 11.64 -4.74
N PHE A 362 11.19 12.84 -4.45
CA PHE A 362 12.63 13.07 -4.49
C PHE A 362 13.37 12.26 -3.43
N ALA A 363 12.87 12.21 -2.19
CA ALA A 363 13.46 11.39 -1.13
C ALA A 363 13.52 9.90 -1.53
N PHE A 364 12.44 9.38 -2.12
CA PHE A 364 12.33 7.97 -2.49
C PHE A 364 13.10 7.60 -3.77
N LEU A 365 12.88 8.31 -4.88
CA LEU A 365 13.53 8.01 -6.17
C LEU A 365 14.75 8.89 -6.42
N GLY A 366 14.59 10.21 -6.26
CA GLY A 366 15.60 11.20 -6.60
C GLY A 366 16.94 10.97 -5.90
N VAL A 367 16.93 10.64 -4.61
CA VAL A 367 18.16 10.36 -3.86
C VAL A 367 18.92 9.17 -4.45
N ASN A 368 18.24 8.10 -4.86
CA ASN A 368 18.89 6.93 -5.47
C ASN A 368 19.43 7.22 -6.88
N MET A 369 18.79 8.15 -7.60
CA MET A 369 19.15 8.48 -8.98
C MET A 369 20.25 9.54 -9.09
N PHE A 370 20.26 10.51 -8.17
CA PHE A 370 21.05 11.73 -8.30
C PHE A 370 22.11 11.91 -7.21
N LEU A 371 22.04 11.17 -6.11
CA LEU A 371 22.95 11.31 -4.97
C LEU A 371 23.62 9.96 -4.66
N SER A 372 24.91 10.00 -4.31
CA SER A 372 25.64 8.82 -3.85
C SER A 372 25.58 8.72 -2.32
N GLY A 373 25.49 7.50 -1.79
CA GLY A 373 25.43 7.26 -0.34
C GLY A 373 25.40 5.78 0.01
N LEU A 374 25.41 5.48 1.31
CA LEU A 374 25.42 4.12 1.87
C LEU A 374 24.17 3.30 1.48
N HIS A 375 23.09 3.99 1.07
CA HIS A 375 21.84 3.39 0.57
C HIS A 375 21.76 3.24 -0.96
N SER A 376 22.84 3.52 -1.70
CA SER A 376 22.85 3.39 -3.16
C SER A 376 22.95 1.91 -3.57
N TYR A 377 21.86 1.17 -3.41
CA TYR A 377 21.75 -0.25 -3.77
C TYR A 377 21.11 -0.48 -5.15
N GLY A 378 20.69 0.60 -5.82
CA GLY A 378 20.00 0.52 -7.09
C GLY A 378 20.19 1.80 -7.90
N GLY A 379 21.27 1.84 -8.69
CA GLY A 379 21.27 2.68 -9.89
C GLY A 379 20.17 2.18 -10.82
N LEU A 380 19.34 3.09 -11.32
CA LEU A 380 18.18 2.73 -12.13
C LEU A 380 18.53 2.05 -13.45
#